data_AF-A0A6P2ACV5-F1
#
_entry.id   AF-A0A6P2ACV5-F1
#
_cell.length_a   1.000
_cell.length_b   1.000
_cell.length_c   1.000
_cell.angle_alpha   90.00
_cell.angle_beta   90.00
_cell.angle_gamma   90.00
#
_symmetry.space_group_name_H-M   'P 1'
#
loop_
_entity.id
_entity.type
_entity.pdbx_description
1 polymer ?
#
loop_
_entity_poly.entity_id
_entity_poly.type
_entity_poly.pdbx_seq_one_letter_code
_entity_poly.pdbx_strand_id
1 'polypeptide(L)'
;MANSSIPESSFLKEAFISYTSYTNTTKQSIQKFALQWLQSNIESELEDQTIMTIFTQKWRTGTETSVTGDNSPLYLENLPGSYKKSKTNQEDALLFIHEKVPPKMQEEFKKRWSLKTKLEVSNPSGTEFTTEDGEGIISYRVEKKQIYYLLSFEEKGEQYTIVLAEKISPQKYDTWLVNKADVKISDV
;
A
#
# COMPACT_ATOMS: atom_id res chain seq x y z
N MET A 1 34.31 0.22 -4.19
CA MET A 1 33.16 -0.67 -4.39
C MET A 1 32.47 -0.77 -3.04
N ALA A 2 31.33 -0.10 -2.85
CA ALA A 2 30.57 -0.23 -1.62
C ALA A 2 29.92 -1.62 -1.64
N ASN A 3 30.21 -2.44 -0.63
CA ASN A 3 29.42 -3.63 -0.34
C ASN A 3 28.02 -3.14 0.06
N SER A 4 27.15 -2.95 -0.93
CA SER A 4 25.74 -2.68 -0.69
C SER A 4 25.07 -4.02 -0.42
N SER A 5 25.35 -4.60 0.74
CA SER A 5 24.50 -5.65 1.27
C SER A 5 23.22 -4.98 1.75
N ILE A 6 22.05 -5.44 1.30
CA ILE A 6 20.79 -5.12 1.99
C ILE A 6 21.05 -5.45 3.47
N PRO A 7 20.73 -4.54 4.42
CA PRO A 7 20.73 -4.91 5.82
C PRO A 7 19.96 -6.22 5.97
N GLU A 8 20.47 -7.18 6.75
CA GLU A 8 19.75 -8.46 6.96
C GLU A 8 18.28 -8.21 7.38
N SER A 9 18.03 -7.07 8.04
CA SER A 9 16.72 -6.50 8.39
C SER A 9 16.28 -5.34 7.48
N SER A 10 15.95 -5.62 6.22
CA SER A 10 15.17 -4.67 5.41
C SER A 10 13.69 -5.04 5.45
N PHE A 11 12.85 -4.10 5.90
CA PHE A 11 11.40 -4.31 5.95
C PHE A 11 10.82 -4.66 4.58
N LEU A 12 11.31 -4.04 3.50
CA LEU A 12 10.88 -4.38 2.14
C LEU A 12 11.17 -5.86 1.86
N LYS A 13 12.42 -6.30 2.07
CA LYS A 13 12.82 -7.70 1.89
C LYS A 13 11.94 -8.66 2.70
N GLU A 14 11.72 -8.36 3.97
CA GLU A 14 10.85 -9.15 4.85
C GLU A 14 9.39 -9.17 4.36
N ALA A 15 8.84 -8.04 3.92
CA ALA A 15 7.49 -7.94 3.39
C ALA A 15 7.30 -8.83 2.15
N PHE A 16 8.20 -8.72 1.16
CA PHE A 16 8.14 -9.53 -0.06
C PHE A 16 8.24 -11.04 0.22
N ILE A 17 9.09 -11.45 1.19
CA ILE A 17 9.21 -12.85 1.60
C ILE A 17 7.97 -13.29 2.38
N SER A 18 7.56 -12.53 3.39
CA SER A 18 6.47 -12.84 4.31
C SER A 18 5.15 -13.08 3.57
N TYR A 19 4.85 -12.25 2.58
CA TYR A 19 3.64 -12.38 1.76
C TYR A 19 3.45 -13.76 1.14
N THR A 20 4.54 -14.36 0.62
CA THR A 20 4.50 -15.65 -0.05
C THR A 20 4.13 -16.83 0.85
N SER A 21 4.17 -16.61 2.16
CA SER A 21 3.87 -17.63 3.16
C SER A 21 2.44 -17.56 3.72
N TYR A 22 1.65 -16.54 3.38
CA TYR A 22 0.32 -16.36 3.96
C TYR A 22 -0.79 -17.08 3.19
N THR A 23 -1.57 -17.88 3.90
CA THR A 23 -2.83 -18.49 3.44
C THR A 23 -4.08 -17.75 3.92
N ASN A 24 -3.93 -16.74 4.79
CA ASN A 24 -5.03 -15.93 5.32
C ASN A 24 -5.45 -14.85 4.30
N THR A 25 -6.66 -14.96 3.78
CA THR A 25 -7.23 -14.09 2.73
C THR A 25 -7.33 -12.62 3.14
N THR A 26 -7.57 -12.34 4.42
CA THR A 26 -7.72 -10.97 4.93
C THR A 26 -6.36 -10.27 5.10
N LYS A 27 -5.33 -10.99 5.56
CA LYS A 27 -3.95 -10.45 5.55
C LYS A 27 -3.45 -10.21 4.12
N GLN A 28 -3.80 -11.09 3.18
CA GLN A 28 -3.46 -10.91 1.78
C GLN A 28 -4.08 -9.63 1.18
N SER A 29 -5.29 -9.22 1.59
CA SER A 29 -5.91 -8.01 1.03
C SER A 29 -5.21 -6.73 1.48
N ILE A 30 -4.78 -6.63 2.75
CA ILE A 30 -3.97 -5.49 3.23
C ILE A 30 -2.64 -5.42 2.49
N GLN A 31 -1.97 -6.55 2.36
CA GLN A 31 -0.66 -6.58 1.73
C GLN A 31 -0.74 -6.28 0.23
N LYS A 32 -1.78 -6.76 -0.47
CA LYS A 32 -2.09 -6.32 -1.85
C LYS A 32 -2.26 -4.82 -1.93
N PHE A 33 -3.07 -4.26 -1.04
CA PHE A 33 -3.31 -2.83 -0.97
C PHE A 33 -2.00 -2.05 -0.76
N ALA A 34 -1.14 -2.51 0.16
CA ALA A 34 0.17 -1.88 0.40
C ALA A 34 1.09 -1.95 -0.82
N LEU A 35 1.12 -3.08 -1.54
CA LEU A 35 1.94 -3.25 -2.76
C LEU A 35 1.44 -2.37 -3.90
N GLN A 36 0.12 -2.31 -4.12
CA GLN A 36 -0.50 -1.42 -5.09
C GLN A 36 -0.16 0.03 -4.80
N TRP A 37 -0.26 0.44 -3.54
CA TRP A 37 0.16 1.78 -3.12
C TRP A 37 1.63 2.05 -3.47
N LEU A 38 2.55 1.13 -3.13
CA LEU A 38 3.97 1.30 -3.40
C LEU A 38 4.23 1.44 -4.92
N GLN A 39 3.57 0.62 -5.73
CA GLN A 39 3.69 0.69 -7.18
C GLN A 39 3.23 2.04 -7.73
N SER A 40 2.02 2.48 -7.36
CA SER A 40 1.49 3.77 -7.84
C SER A 40 2.36 4.95 -7.42
N ASN A 41 2.95 4.91 -6.22
CA ASN A 41 3.82 5.99 -5.76
C ASN A 41 5.18 5.97 -6.47
N ILE A 42 5.73 4.80 -6.80
CA ILE A 42 6.94 4.72 -7.64
C ILE A 42 6.67 5.31 -9.03
N GLU A 43 5.55 4.93 -9.65
CA GLU A 43 5.19 5.36 -11.01
C GLU A 43 4.87 6.86 -11.11
N SER A 44 4.30 7.45 -10.04
CA SER A 44 3.83 8.84 -10.05
C SER A 44 4.73 9.84 -9.33
N GLU A 45 5.48 9.43 -8.30
CA GLU A 45 6.26 10.34 -7.46
C GLU A 45 7.77 10.28 -7.70
N LEU A 46 8.28 9.24 -8.38
CA LEU A 46 9.71 9.16 -8.73
C LEU A 46 9.94 9.71 -10.14
N GLU A 47 10.91 10.62 -10.26
CA GLU A 47 11.30 11.23 -11.54
C GLU A 47 11.79 10.18 -12.56
N ASP A 48 12.36 9.09 -12.08
CA ASP A 48 12.83 7.97 -12.88
C ASP A 48 11.75 6.88 -12.99
N GLN A 49 10.83 7.05 -13.93
CA GLN A 49 9.79 6.07 -14.25
C GLN A 49 10.36 4.71 -14.71
N THR A 50 11.67 4.61 -14.96
CA THR A 50 12.32 3.35 -15.32
C THR A 50 12.60 2.45 -14.12
N ILE A 51 12.44 2.94 -12.88
CA ILE A 51 12.67 2.15 -11.66
C ILE A 51 11.82 0.86 -11.68
N MET A 52 10.53 0.94 -12.02
CA MET A 52 9.68 -0.26 -12.11
C MET A 52 10.13 -1.22 -13.21
N THR A 53 10.57 -0.69 -14.34
CA THR A 53 11.10 -1.49 -15.45
C THR A 53 12.37 -2.22 -15.03
N ILE A 54 13.34 -1.53 -14.43
CA ILE A 54 14.61 -2.11 -13.97
C ILE A 54 14.37 -3.11 -12.84
N PHE A 55 13.48 -2.79 -11.90
CA PHE A 55 13.11 -3.68 -10.82
C PHE A 55 12.50 -4.97 -11.37
N THR A 56 11.56 -4.85 -12.32
CA THR A 56 10.93 -6.00 -12.96
C THR A 56 11.93 -6.82 -13.79
N GLN A 57 12.87 -6.18 -14.51
CA GLN A 57 13.94 -6.85 -15.23
C GLN A 57 14.82 -7.67 -14.27
N LYS A 58 15.34 -7.03 -13.21
CA LYS A 58 16.14 -7.70 -12.19
C LYS A 58 15.39 -8.85 -11.53
N TRP A 59 14.10 -8.65 -11.25
CA TRP A 59 13.25 -9.64 -10.61
C TRP A 59 12.98 -10.85 -11.52
N ARG A 60 12.60 -10.60 -12.78
CA ARG A 60 12.10 -11.66 -13.66
C ARG A 60 13.19 -12.31 -14.50
N THR A 61 14.16 -11.56 -15.02
CA THR A 61 15.12 -12.07 -16.00
C THR A 61 16.21 -11.08 -16.33
N GLY A 62 17.46 -11.52 -16.20
CA GLY A 62 18.62 -10.83 -16.77
C GLY A 62 18.65 -10.69 -18.30
N THR A 63 17.58 -10.96 -19.06
CA THR A 63 17.56 -10.83 -20.55
C THR A 63 16.19 -10.78 -21.26
N GLU A 64 15.01 -11.01 -20.62
CA GLU A 64 13.73 -10.91 -21.37
C GLU A 64 13.31 -9.44 -21.59
N THR A 65 13.02 -9.10 -22.84
CA THR A 65 12.87 -7.73 -23.34
C THR A 65 11.44 -7.18 -23.29
N SER A 66 10.43 -8.00 -22.99
CA SER A 66 9.03 -7.54 -22.89
C SER A 66 8.59 -7.46 -21.42
N VAL A 67 8.90 -6.32 -20.81
CA VAL A 67 8.50 -5.97 -19.45
C VAL A 67 7.27 -5.06 -19.53
N THR A 68 6.10 -5.59 -19.20
CA THR A 68 4.90 -4.77 -18.96
C THR A 68 4.76 -4.47 -17.46
N GLY A 69 3.98 -3.44 -17.09
CA GLY A 69 3.71 -3.13 -15.68
C GLY A 69 3.15 -4.34 -14.91
N ASP A 70 2.29 -5.12 -15.55
CA ASP A 70 1.70 -6.38 -15.04
C ASP A 70 2.74 -7.45 -14.70
N ASN A 71 3.99 -7.25 -15.16
CA ASN A 71 5.09 -8.13 -14.84
C ASN A 71 5.79 -7.76 -13.52
N SER A 72 5.43 -6.64 -12.92
CA SER A 72 6.03 -6.15 -11.67
C SER A 72 5.85 -7.15 -10.53
N PRO A 73 6.89 -7.40 -9.70
CA PRO A 73 6.75 -8.19 -8.49
C PRO A 73 5.93 -7.51 -7.39
N LEU A 74 5.45 -6.27 -7.63
CA LEU A 74 4.43 -5.63 -6.79
C LEU A 74 3.02 -6.15 -7.08
N TYR A 75 2.82 -6.96 -8.13
CA TYR A 75 1.60 -7.74 -8.32
C TYR A 75 1.69 -9.08 -7.59
N LEU A 76 0.60 -9.48 -6.92
CA LEU A 76 0.50 -10.72 -6.15
C LEU A 76 0.99 -11.92 -6.96
N GLU A 77 0.49 -12.06 -8.19
CA GLU A 77 0.75 -13.20 -9.07
C GLU A 77 2.23 -13.40 -9.41
N ASN A 78 3.09 -12.44 -9.08
CA ASN A 78 4.49 -12.38 -9.50
C ASN A 78 5.50 -12.56 -8.35
N LEU A 79 4.99 -12.77 -7.13
CA LEU A 79 5.79 -12.88 -5.92
C LEU A 79 6.51 -14.23 -5.79
N PRO A 80 7.50 -14.37 -4.90
CA PRO A 80 8.39 -15.54 -4.89
C PRO A 80 7.69 -16.91 -4.79
N GLY A 81 6.50 -17.00 -4.19
CA GLY A 81 5.72 -18.24 -4.09
C GLY A 81 5.09 -18.70 -5.42
N SER A 82 4.91 -17.80 -6.39
CA SER A 82 4.47 -18.10 -7.75
C SER A 82 5.63 -18.12 -8.75
N TYR A 83 6.85 -17.82 -8.31
CA TYR A 83 8.03 -17.66 -9.15
C TYR A 83 8.83 -18.96 -9.29
N LYS A 84 9.34 -19.22 -10.51
CA LYS A 84 10.03 -20.47 -10.88
C LYS A 84 11.55 -20.35 -11.15
N LYS A 85 12.21 -19.19 -10.93
CA LYS A 85 13.66 -19.00 -11.19
C LYS A 85 14.48 -18.60 -9.93
N SER A 86 15.76 -18.27 -10.10
CA SER A 86 16.82 -18.16 -9.06
C SER A 86 16.58 -17.12 -7.96
N LYS A 87 16.89 -17.51 -6.70
CA LYS A 87 16.86 -16.67 -5.49
C LYS A 87 17.79 -15.45 -5.55
N THR A 88 18.94 -15.56 -6.22
CA THR A 88 19.94 -14.48 -6.29
C THR A 88 19.39 -13.24 -7.02
N ASN A 89 18.66 -13.44 -8.11
CA ASN A 89 18.07 -12.34 -8.88
C ASN A 89 17.01 -11.57 -8.07
N GLN A 90 16.26 -12.29 -7.21
CA GLN A 90 15.28 -11.68 -6.32
C GLN A 90 15.97 -10.81 -5.26
N GLU A 91 17.09 -11.29 -4.69
CA GLU A 91 17.87 -10.51 -3.73
C GLU A 91 18.43 -9.23 -4.35
N ASP A 92 18.99 -9.30 -5.55
CA ASP A 92 19.49 -8.11 -6.26
C ASP A 92 18.38 -7.12 -6.62
N ALA A 93 17.19 -7.61 -6.97
CA ALA A 93 16.03 -6.77 -7.25
C ALA A 93 15.52 -6.08 -5.97
N LEU A 94 15.47 -6.80 -4.85
CA LEU A 94 15.10 -6.24 -3.54
C LEU A 94 16.10 -5.20 -3.05
N LEU A 95 17.39 -5.40 -3.33
CA LEU A 95 18.42 -4.41 -3.04
C LEU A 95 18.20 -3.15 -3.85
N PHE A 96 18.01 -3.30 -5.16
CA PHE A 96 17.78 -2.18 -6.05
C PHE A 96 16.57 -1.35 -5.62
N ILE A 97 15.43 -1.98 -5.31
CA ILE A 97 14.24 -1.22 -4.90
C ILE A 97 14.45 -0.55 -3.53
N HIS A 98 15.15 -1.19 -2.60
CA HIS A 98 15.47 -0.59 -1.30
C HIS A 98 16.37 0.64 -1.43
N GLU A 99 17.33 0.63 -2.37
CA GLU A 99 18.20 1.77 -2.64
C GLU A 99 17.49 2.92 -3.37
N LYS A 100 16.55 2.57 -4.26
CA LYS A 100 15.87 3.55 -5.14
C LYS A 100 14.64 4.18 -4.54
N VAL A 101 13.92 3.46 -3.67
CA VAL A 101 12.72 3.99 -3.01
C VAL A 101 13.16 4.91 -1.86
N PRO A 102 12.72 6.19 -1.83
CA PRO A 102 13.08 7.11 -0.77
C PRO A 102 12.64 6.61 0.62
N PRO A 103 13.41 6.89 1.70
CA PRO A 103 13.08 6.42 3.05
C PRO A 103 11.64 6.74 3.50
N LYS A 104 11.13 7.92 3.14
CA LYS A 104 9.74 8.33 3.44
C LYS A 104 8.72 7.35 2.85
N MET A 105 8.92 6.92 1.61
CA MET A 105 8.02 5.98 0.93
C MET A 105 8.14 4.57 1.54
N GLN A 106 9.33 4.18 2.01
CA GLN A 106 9.51 2.90 2.72
C GLN A 106 8.74 2.89 4.06
N GLU A 107 8.78 3.97 4.83
CA GLU A 107 8.01 4.09 6.08
C GLU A 107 6.50 4.10 5.83
N GLU A 108 6.04 4.81 4.81
CA GLU A 108 4.62 4.84 4.43
C GLU A 108 4.13 3.48 3.91
N PHE A 109 4.97 2.74 3.19
CA PHE A 109 4.69 1.35 2.82
C PHE A 109 4.58 0.47 4.06
N LYS A 110 5.50 0.61 5.03
CA LYS A 110 5.50 -0.16 6.28
C LYS A 110 4.26 0.05 7.12
N LYS A 111 3.78 1.30 7.22
CA LYS A 111 2.51 1.61 7.88
C LYS A 111 1.35 0.87 7.23
N ARG A 112 1.27 0.88 5.89
CA ARG A 112 0.21 0.20 5.12
C ARG A 112 0.29 -1.32 5.23
N TRP A 113 1.48 -1.87 5.15
CA TRP A 113 1.69 -3.31 5.32
C TRP A 113 1.25 -3.83 6.70
N SER A 114 1.38 -2.98 7.71
CA SER A 114 1.11 -3.33 9.11
C SER A 114 -0.28 -2.90 9.58
N LEU A 115 -1.18 -2.53 8.66
CA LEU A 115 -2.56 -2.15 8.98
C LEU A 115 -3.27 -3.32 9.68
N LYS A 116 -4.07 -2.97 10.68
CA LYS A 116 -4.85 -3.95 11.47
C LYS A 116 -6.32 -3.60 11.53
N THR A 117 -6.71 -2.46 10.97
CA THR A 117 -8.04 -1.89 11.16
C THR A 117 -8.64 -1.52 9.81
N LYS A 118 -9.90 -1.87 9.63
CA LYS A 118 -10.73 -1.46 8.51
C LYS A 118 -11.98 -0.76 8.99
N LEU A 119 -12.50 0.09 8.12
CA LEU A 119 -13.79 0.74 8.22
C LEU A 119 -14.66 0.27 7.06
N GLU A 120 -15.87 -0.15 7.37
CA GLU A 120 -16.90 -0.50 6.38
C GLU A 120 -18.10 0.43 6.55
N VAL A 121 -18.57 1.03 5.45
CA VAL A 121 -19.78 1.87 5.47
C VAL A 121 -21.02 0.99 5.61
N SER A 122 -21.70 1.09 6.75
CA SER A 122 -22.87 0.30 7.10
C SER A 122 -24.18 0.98 6.68
N ASN A 123 -24.21 2.32 6.58
CA ASN A 123 -25.42 3.07 6.21
C ASN A 123 -25.90 2.69 4.79
N PRO A 124 -27.18 2.26 4.62
CA PRO A 124 -27.74 1.88 3.33
C PRO A 124 -27.63 2.94 2.23
N SER A 125 -27.68 4.22 2.58
CA SER A 125 -27.60 5.33 1.64
C SER A 125 -26.15 5.77 1.38
N GLY A 126 -25.16 5.15 2.04
CA GLY A 126 -23.81 5.69 2.15
C GLY A 126 -23.68 6.74 3.26
N THR A 127 -22.50 7.32 3.41
CA THR A 127 -22.18 8.30 4.45
C THR A 127 -21.34 9.43 3.89
N GLU A 128 -21.36 10.59 4.53
CA GLU A 128 -20.42 11.66 4.23
C GLU A 128 -19.20 11.58 5.15
N PHE A 129 -18.04 11.74 4.56
CA PHE A 129 -16.79 12.00 5.26
C PHE A 129 -16.51 13.48 5.14
N THR A 130 -16.28 14.15 6.26
CA THR A 130 -16.07 15.61 6.27
C THR A 130 -14.71 15.98 6.83
N THR A 131 -14.11 17.06 6.34
CA THR A 131 -12.90 17.64 6.94
C THR A 131 -12.99 19.15 6.86
N GLU A 132 -12.29 19.85 7.75
CA GLU A 132 -12.13 21.30 7.65
C GLU A 132 -10.81 21.59 6.94
N ASP A 133 -10.86 22.41 5.90
CA ASP A 133 -9.70 23.15 5.40
C ASP A 133 -9.90 24.62 5.80
N GLY A 134 -8.84 25.43 5.88
CA GLY A 134 -8.92 26.83 6.33
C GLY A 134 -9.92 27.72 5.57
N GLU A 135 -10.51 27.23 4.48
CA GLU A 135 -11.53 27.87 3.65
C GLU A 135 -12.96 27.32 3.87
N GLY A 136 -13.16 26.24 4.65
CA GLY A 136 -14.48 25.70 4.99
C GLY A 136 -14.52 24.18 5.18
N ILE A 137 -15.75 23.66 5.30
CA ILE A 137 -16.02 22.22 5.43
C ILE A 137 -16.05 21.59 4.04
N ILE A 138 -15.23 20.57 3.85
CA ILE A 138 -15.18 19.73 2.66
C ILE A 138 -15.88 18.42 2.98
N SER A 139 -16.85 18.03 2.14
CA SER A 139 -17.59 16.78 2.29
C SER A 139 -17.34 15.87 1.08
N TYR A 140 -17.13 14.59 1.34
CA TYR A 140 -17.00 13.54 0.35
C TYR A 140 -18.01 12.43 0.62
N ARG A 141 -18.87 12.12 -0.37
CA ARG A 141 -19.89 11.08 -0.24
C ARG A 141 -19.30 9.72 -0.55
N VAL A 142 -19.46 8.79 0.38
CA VAL A 142 -18.98 7.41 0.30
C VAL A 142 -20.17 6.46 0.21
N GLU A 143 -20.09 5.51 -0.71
CA GLU A 143 -21.14 4.52 -0.94
C GLU A 143 -21.18 3.40 0.12
N LYS A 144 -22.32 2.74 0.23
CA LYS A 144 -22.54 1.60 1.13
C LYS A 144 -21.59 0.44 0.80
N LYS A 145 -21.15 -0.30 1.83
CA LYS A 145 -20.24 -1.46 1.75
C LYS A 145 -18.84 -1.13 1.22
N GLN A 146 -18.54 0.14 0.98
CA GLN A 146 -17.18 0.54 0.68
C GLN A 146 -16.32 0.31 1.92
N ILE A 147 -15.15 -0.31 1.70
CA ILE A 147 -14.18 -0.64 2.74
C ILE A 147 -12.97 0.27 2.57
N TYR A 148 -12.52 0.84 3.68
CA TYR A 148 -11.27 1.59 3.76
C TYR A 148 -10.40 1.04 4.87
N TYR A 149 -9.09 1.06 4.66
CA TYR A 149 -8.15 0.77 5.74
C TYR A 149 -7.75 2.03 6.48
N LEU A 150 -7.60 1.91 7.81
CA LEU A 150 -7.35 3.04 8.70
C LEU A 150 -5.92 3.00 9.23
N LEU A 151 -5.18 4.10 9.06
CA LEU A 151 -3.92 4.34 9.77
C LEU A 151 -4.17 4.58 11.26
N SER A 152 -5.23 5.30 11.59
CA SER A 152 -5.70 5.53 12.95
C SER A 152 -7.18 5.93 12.96
N PHE A 153 -7.79 5.87 14.14
CA PHE A 153 -9.07 6.50 14.42
C PHE A 153 -9.15 6.94 15.88
N GLU A 154 -9.95 7.96 16.14
CA GLU A 154 -10.22 8.52 17.45
C GLU A 154 -11.73 8.74 17.60
N GLU A 155 -12.27 8.44 18.78
CA GLU A 155 -13.67 8.66 19.10
C GLU A 155 -13.92 10.08 19.63
N LYS A 156 -14.85 10.82 19.00
CA LYS A 156 -15.27 12.15 19.42
C LYS A 156 -16.79 12.26 19.45
N GLY A 157 -17.39 12.00 20.61
CA GLY A 157 -18.84 12.02 20.78
C GLY A 157 -19.53 11.03 19.82
N GLU A 158 -20.38 11.54 18.94
CA GLU A 158 -21.12 10.77 17.93
C GLU A 158 -20.34 10.53 16.62
N GLN A 159 -19.09 11.01 16.54
CA GLN A 159 -18.26 10.88 15.35
C GLN A 159 -16.94 10.15 15.63
N TYR A 160 -16.35 9.59 14.59
CA TYR A 160 -14.94 9.21 14.54
C TYR A 160 -14.15 10.29 13.80
N THR A 161 -12.97 10.65 14.31
CA THR A 161 -11.90 11.19 13.49
C THR A 161 -11.09 10.01 12.96
N ILE A 162 -11.05 9.81 11.65
CA ILE A 162 -10.35 8.71 11.00
C ILE A 162 -9.20 9.24 10.16
N VAL A 163 -8.10 8.48 10.10
CA VAL A 163 -7.01 8.73 9.16
C VAL A 163 -6.94 7.54 8.21
N LEU A 164 -7.25 7.78 6.93
CA LEU A 164 -7.32 6.77 5.89
C LEU A 164 -5.93 6.42 5.36
N ALA A 165 -5.74 5.16 5.00
CA ALA A 165 -4.51 4.69 4.37
C ALA A 165 -4.42 5.07 2.87
N GLU A 166 -5.52 5.49 2.26
CA GLU A 166 -5.61 5.94 0.88
C GLU A 166 -6.38 7.26 0.76
N LYS A 167 -6.12 7.98 -0.32
CA LYS A 167 -6.85 9.21 -0.65
C LYS A 167 -8.16 8.81 -1.31
N ILE A 168 -9.26 9.36 -0.82
CA ILE A 168 -10.60 9.05 -1.33
C ILE A 168 -11.20 10.17 -2.17
N SER A 169 -10.55 11.33 -2.24
CA SER A 169 -11.00 12.51 -2.98
C SER A 169 -9.89 13.02 -3.91
N PRO A 170 -10.19 13.76 -5.00
CA PRO A 170 -9.19 14.59 -5.69
C PRO A 170 -8.46 15.55 -4.74
N GLN A 171 -9.02 15.84 -3.57
CA GLN A 171 -8.35 16.59 -2.52
C GLN A 171 -7.44 15.69 -1.66
N LYS A 172 -6.22 16.17 -1.37
CA LYS A 172 -5.13 15.37 -0.76
C LYS A 172 -5.28 15.14 0.75
N TYR A 173 -6.49 15.07 1.29
CA TYR A 173 -6.70 14.84 2.72
C TYR A 173 -6.75 13.35 3.05
N ASP A 174 -6.08 12.99 4.14
CA ASP A 174 -6.07 11.66 4.74
C ASP A 174 -6.95 11.59 5.98
N THR A 175 -7.24 12.73 6.62
CA THR A 175 -8.01 12.82 7.86
C THR A 175 -9.45 13.25 7.59
N TRP A 176 -10.42 12.54 8.17
CA TRP A 176 -11.83 12.75 7.96
C TRP A 176 -12.64 12.57 9.26
N LEU A 177 -13.79 13.21 9.33
CA LEU A 177 -14.83 13.01 10.34
C LEU A 177 -15.96 12.19 9.72
N VAL A 178 -16.45 11.20 10.47
CA VAL A 178 -17.55 10.35 10.03
C VAL A 178 -18.45 9.98 11.20
N ASN A 179 -19.76 9.87 10.96
CA ASN A 179 -20.71 9.48 12.00
C ASN A 179 -20.53 8.01 12.40
N LYS A 180 -20.48 7.74 13.72
CA LYS A 180 -20.32 6.38 14.24
C LYS A 180 -21.48 5.45 13.84
N ALA A 181 -22.69 5.99 13.71
CA ALA A 181 -23.86 5.20 13.33
C ALA A 181 -23.80 4.67 11.89
N ASP A 182 -22.98 5.30 11.05
CA ASP A 182 -22.95 5.04 9.60
C ASP A 182 -21.82 4.11 9.16
N VAL A 183 -20.92 3.75 10.09
CA VAL A 183 -19.73 2.95 9.80
C VAL A 183 -19.49 1.87 10.85
N LYS A 184 -18.79 0.82 10.43
CA LYS A 184 -18.31 -0.24 11.31
C LYS A 184 -16.80 -0.32 11.22
N ILE A 185 -16.11 -0.07 12.34
CA ILE A 185 -14.67 -0.28 12.48
C ILE A 185 -14.42 -1.66 13.08
N SER A 186 -13.48 -2.40 12.51
CA SER A 186 -13.13 -3.76 12.98
C SER A 186 -11.69 -4.12 12.64
N ASP A 187 -11.18 -5.13 13.34
CA ASP A 187 -9.89 -5.72 13.01
C ASP A 187 -9.92 -6.50 11.69
N VAL A 188 -8.73 -6.69 11.12
CA VAL A 188 -8.50 -7.28 9.80
C VAL A 188 -7.73 -8.60 9.95
#